data_AF-A0A9X2JVG6-F1
#
_entry.id   AF-A0A9X2JVG6-F1
#
_cell.length_a   1.000
_cell.length_b   1.000
_cell.length_c   1.000
_cell.angle_alpha   90.00
_cell.angle_beta   90.00
_cell.angle_gamma   90.00
#
_symmetry.space_group_name_H-M   'P 1'
#
loop_
_entity.id
_entity.type
_entity.pdbx_description
1 polymer ?
#
loop_
_entity_poly.entity_id
_entity_poly.type
_entity_poly.pdbx_seq_one_letter_code
_entity_poly.pdbx_strand_id
1 'polypeptide(L)' 'MIGTMDETRSTRVTRADVRAALMWALERDRDALLAHRAAVHAGKSDLTRRRADKALVEQWRARRPDTDQDTTPTE' A
#
# COMPACT_ATOMS: atom_id res chain seq x y z
N MET A 1 24.86 8.57 14.73
CA MET A 1 24.57 8.83 13.31
C MET A 1 23.80 7.62 12.79
N ILE A 2 22.47 7.64 12.92
CA ILE A 2 21.57 6.54 12.56
C ILE A 2 20.67 7.08 11.45
N GLY A 3 20.69 6.48 10.27
CA GLY A 3 19.82 6.92 9.18
C GLY A 3 20.24 6.41 7.80
N THR A 4 20.43 5.11 7.63
CA THR A 4 20.67 4.53 6.28
C THR A 4 20.17 3.08 6.15
N MET A 5 19.10 2.69 6.84
CA MET A 5 18.59 1.31 6.69
C MET A 5 17.05 1.19 6.70
N ASP A 6 16.33 2.31 6.58
CA ASP A 6 14.88 2.31 6.32
C ASP A 6 14.56 2.65 4.85
N GLU A 7 15.46 3.30 4.13
CA GLU A 7 15.24 3.76 2.75
C GLU A 7 15.22 2.62 1.70
N THR A 8 15.71 1.43 2.06
CA THR A 8 15.70 0.25 1.17
C THR A 8 14.46 -0.64 1.33
N ARG A 9 13.50 -0.31 2.21
CA ARG A 9 12.23 -1.05 2.33
C ARG A 9 11.22 -0.74 1.21
N SER A 10 11.44 0.31 0.42
CA SER A 10 10.36 0.96 -0.33
C SER A 10 9.98 0.41 -1.71
N THR A 11 10.55 -0.70 -2.22
CA THR A 11 10.20 -1.19 -3.58
C THR A 11 9.47 -2.53 -3.65
N ARG A 12 9.50 -3.37 -2.61
CA ARG A 12 8.79 -4.65 -2.63
C ARG A 12 7.48 -4.55 -1.85
N VAL A 13 6.38 -4.59 -2.59
CA VAL A 13 5.03 -4.73 -2.02
C VAL A 13 4.94 -6.08 -1.32
N THR A 14 4.75 -6.08 -0.01
CA THR A 14 4.60 -7.30 0.78
C THR A 14 3.12 -7.67 0.94
N ARG A 15 2.85 -8.92 1.30
CA ARG A 15 1.48 -9.36 1.62
C ARG A 15 0.88 -8.59 2.80
N ALA A 16 1.72 -8.14 3.74
CA ALA A 16 1.29 -7.31 4.86
C ALA A 16 0.85 -5.92 4.39
N ASP A 17 1.60 -5.28 3.48
CA ASP A 17 1.22 -4.01 2.86
C ASP A 17 -0.11 -4.12 2.12
N VAL A 18 -0.28 -5.16 1.32
CA VAL A 18 -1.52 -5.41 0.58
C VAL A 18 -2.70 -5.55 1.53
N ARG A 19 -2.53 -6.32 2.62
CA ARG A 19 -3.57 -6.48 3.64
C ARG A 19 -3.92 -5.15 4.31
N ALA A 20 -2.93 -4.34 4.66
CA ALA A 20 -3.14 -3.02 5.27
C ALA A 20 -3.84 -2.05 4.30
N ALA A 21 -3.46 -2.06 3.03
CA ALA A 21 -4.09 -1.26 1.98
C ALA A 21 -5.54 -1.70 1.73
N LEU A 22 -5.84 -3.00 1.74
CA LEU A 22 -7.21 -3.53 1.66
C LEU A 22 -8.07 -3.07 2.83
N MET A 23 -7.56 -3.15 4.07
CA MET A 23 -8.30 -2.70 5.25
C MET A 23 -8.58 -1.19 5.19
N TRP A 24 -7.60 -0.39 4.79
CA TRP A 24 -7.80 1.05 4.60
C TRP A 24 -8.82 1.35 3.49
N ALA A 25 -8.76 0.63 2.36
CA ALA A 25 -9.68 0.82 1.25
C ALA A 25 -11.13 0.47 1.62
N LEU A 26 -11.35 -0.56 2.46
CA LEU A 26 -12.68 -0.89 2.98
C LEU A 26 -13.32 0.28 3.74
N GLU A 27 -12.52 1.05 4.48
CA GLU A 27 -13.00 2.15 5.32
C GLU A 27 -13.10 3.49 4.57
N ARG A 28 -12.23 3.72 3.58
CA ARG A 28 -12.01 5.06 3.01
C ARG A 28 -12.03 5.15 1.48
N ASP A 29 -11.92 4.03 0.78
CA ASP A 29 -11.71 4.04 -0.68
C ASP A 29 -12.33 2.83 -1.36
N ARG A 30 -13.65 2.87 -1.46
CA ARG A 30 -14.45 1.80 -2.06
C ARG A 30 -14.13 1.61 -3.55
N ASP A 31 -13.74 2.66 -4.25
CA ASP A 31 -13.41 2.60 -5.68
C ASP A 31 -12.10 1.84 -5.91
N ALA A 32 -11.08 2.08 -5.08
CA ALA A 32 -9.84 1.30 -5.08
C ALA A 32 -10.11 -0.19 -4.84
N LEU A 33 -11.03 -0.52 -3.93
CA LEU A 33 -11.43 -1.89 -3.64
C LEU A 33 -12.13 -2.56 -4.84
N LEU A 34 -13.05 -1.86 -5.50
CA LEU A 34 -13.76 -2.37 -6.67
C LEU A 34 -12.82 -2.59 -7.86
N ALA A 35 -11.90 -1.66 -8.11
CA ALA A 35 -10.88 -1.80 -9.16
C ALA A 35 -9.95 -3.00 -8.90
N HIS A 36 -9.50 -3.16 -7.65
CA HIS A 36 -8.69 -4.31 -7.24
C HIS A 36 -9.45 -5.63 -7.44
N ARG A 37 -10.71 -5.68 -7.00
CA ARG A 37 -11.57 -6.86 -7.15
C ARG A 37 -11.81 -7.21 -8.62
N ALA A 38 -12.08 -6.22 -9.47
CA ALA A 38 -12.26 -6.42 -10.90
C ALA A 38 -11.00 -7.03 -11.55
N ALA A 39 -9.82 -6.52 -11.22
CA ALA A 39 -8.56 -7.02 -11.76
C ALA A 39 -8.23 -8.46 -11.30
N VAL A 40 -8.50 -8.79 -10.02
CA VAL A 40 -8.27 -10.13 -9.47
C VAL A 40 -9.26 -11.16 -10.02
N HIS A 41 -10.54 -10.79 -10.21
CA HIS A 41 -11.53 -11.72 -10.76
C HIS A 41 -11.42 -11.87 -12.29
N ALA A 42 -10.99 -10.84 -13.02
CA ALA A 42 -10.84 -10.91 -14.47
C ALA A 42 -9.58 -11.68 -14.90
N GLY A 43 -8.52 -11.68 -14.09
CA GLY A 43 -7.25 -12.32 -14.41
C GLY A 43 -7.07 -13.68 -13.73
N LYS A 44 -7.01 -14.77 -14.51
CA LYS A 44 -6.54 -16.09 -14.01
C LYS A 44 -5.02 -16.14 -13.76
N SER A 45 -4.30 -15.05 -14.04
CA SER A 45 -2.84 -15.00 -14.02
C SER A 45 -2.31 -14.30 -12.76
N ASP A 46 -1.32 -14.92 -12.12
CA ASP A 46 -0.62 -14.40 -10.94
C ASP A 46 0.00 -13.01 -11.17
N LEU A 47 0.46 -12.73 -12.41
CA LEU A 47 1.01 -11.43 -12.78
C LEU A 47 -0.02 -10.28 -12.71
N THR A 48 -1.26 -10.53 -13.15
CA THR A 48 -2.34 -9.53 -13.10
C THR A 48 -2.70 -9.21 -11.66
N ARG A 49 -2.76 -10.24 -10.80
CA ARG A 49 -2.96 -10.08 -9.36
C ARG A 49 -1.86 -9.23 -8.73
N ARG A 50 -0.59 -9.55 -8.97
CA ARG A 50 0.55 -8.78 -8.42
C ARG A 50 0.55 -7.31 -8.86
N ARG A 51 0.12 -7.02 -10.11
CA ARG A 51 -0.02 -5.64 -10.59
C ARG A 51 -1.15 -4.90 -9.87
N ALA A 52 -2.29 -5.56 -9.66
CA ALA A 52 -3.41 -5.01 -8.91
C ALA A 52 -3.08 -4.78 -7.42
N ASP A 53 -2.35 -5.71 -6.81
CA ASP A 53 -1.81 -5.59 -5.44
C ASP A 53 -0.90 -4.37 -5.32
N LYS A 54 0.02 -4.21 -6.28
CA LYS A 54 0.96 -3.09 -6.31
C LYS A 54 0.24 -1.75 -6.46
N ALA A 55 -0.68 -1.64 -7.42
CA ALA A 55 -1.45 -0.41 -7.64
C ALA A 55 -2.25 0.00 -6.40
N LEU A 56 -2.88 -0.97 -5.71
CA LEU A 56 -3.61 -0.74 -4.47
C LEU A 56 -2.69 -0.17 -3.37
N VAL A 57 -1.51 -0.75 -3.20
CA VAL A 57 -0.54 -0.30 -2.18
C VAL A 57 0.06 1.06 -2.52
N GLU A 58 0.35 1.34 -3.79
CA GLU A 58 0.83 2.65 -4.22
C GLU A 58 -0.23 3.74 -3.99
N GLN A 59 -1.50 3.46 -4.31
CA GLN A 59 -2.60 4.40 -4.07
C GLN A 59 -2.83 4.64 -2.58
N TRP A 60 -2.75 3.57 -1.77
CA TRP A 60 -2.81 3.66 -0.31
C TRP A 60 -1.68 4.53 0.26
N ARG A 61 -0.44 4.37 -0.21
CA ARG A 61 0.70 5.18 0.21
C ARG A 61 0.58 6.63 -0.25
N ALA A 62 0.16 6.87 -1.49
CA ALA A 62 -0.02 8.24 -2.00
C ALA A 62 -1.12 9.02 -1.25
N ARG A 63 -2.12 8.33 -0.71
CA ARG A 63 -3.24 8.92 0.04
C ARG A 63 -3.05 8.92 1.55
N ARG A 64 -2.02 8.23 2.05
CA ARG A 64 -1.53 8.41 3.42
C ARG A 64 -0.48 9.51 3.36
N PRO A 65 -0.80 10.78 3.69
CA PRO A 65 0.25 11.70 4.03
C PRO A 65 1.02 11.04 5.19
N ASP A 66 2.32 10.90 5.02
CA ASP A 66 3.30 10.54 6.04
C ASP A 66 2.72 10.61 7.47
N THR A 67 2.34 9.47 8.02
CA THR A 67 2.24 9.31 9.48
C THR A 67 3.66 9.08 10.03
N ASP A 68 4.63 9.83 9.51
CA ASP A 68 6.04 9.84 9.93
C ASP A 68 6.53 11.26 10.26
N GLN A 69 5.60 12.23 10.35
CA GLN A 69 5.88 13.57 10.91
C GLN A 69 5.42 13.73 12.36
N ASP A 70 5.11 12.64 13.07
CA ASP A 70 4.99 12.66 14.54
C ASP A 70 6.30 12.21 15.21
N THR A 71 7.41 12.75 14.71
CA THR A 71 8.65 12.85 15.50
C THR A 71 8.54 14.10 16.37
N THR A 72 7.74 14.03 17.43
CA THR A 72 8.05 14.82 18.63
C THR A 72 9.28 14.18 19.28
N PRO A 73 10.38 14.92 19.35
CA PRO A 73 10.80 15.36 20.67
C PRO A 73 11.26 16.81 20.59
N THR A 74 10.52 17.71 21.22
CA THR A 74 11.08 19.01 21.62
C THR A 74 10.77 19.17 23.10
N GLU A 75 11.85 18.97 23.85
CA GLU A 75 12.21 19.37 25.23
C GLU A 75 11.13 19.67 26.26
#